data_AF-A0A163JN45-F1
#
_entry.id   AF-A0A163JN45-F1
#
_cell.length_a   1.000
_cell.length_b   1.000
_cell.length_c   1.000
_cell.angle_alpha   90.00
_cell.angle_beta   90.00
_cell.angle_gamma   90.00
#
_symmetry.space_group_name_H-M   'P 1'
#
loop_
_entity.id
_entity.type
_entity.pdbx_description
1 polymer ?
#
loop_
_entity_poly.entity_id
_entity_poly.type
_entity_poly.pdbx_seq_one_letter_code
_entity_poly.pdbx_strand_id
1 'polypeptide(L)'
;MGRDPLDKQLKDSLEKGTDDAMQYKDEIWTSIKERIHSEPAPQKAESEAPFTPRESKVRRRPRRRAAGWIVGTAAAAAIVFAVSFQTVPVQAFIDQVKEWFAPEKTVEQELEGMPETSVDSLHEGADYVIYIDESRFKMVHGADVDRIELKEKPTDGRYPEVFMEISQEGIDPKAAAERIQGELQDYPKVESNLVEEPVQGWEVRAIGGTGGKEWDDPVVRYYVFDNGQGGSFVVKQQYFLEASEGFGVRFRNMMEEFHITSNTNTKDDKE
;
A
#
# COMPACT_ATOMS: atom_id res chain seq x y z
N MET A 1 9.00 50.00 25.51
CA MET A 1 7.75 49.31 25.89
C MET A 1 7.23 48.64 24.62
N GLY A 2 7.06 47.34 24.48
CA GLY A 2 7.36 46.15 25.27
C GLY A 2 6.85 45.05 24.35
N ARG A 3 7.74 44.35 23.63
CA ARG A 3 7.34 43.28 22.70
C ARG A 3 6.76 42.14 23.54
N ASP A 4 5.60 41.68 23.12
CA ASP A 4 4.63 40.96 23.92
C ASP A 4 5.18 39.60 24.41
N PRO A 5 5.18 39.31 25.73
CA PRO A 5 5.53 38.00 26.25
C PRO A 5 4.61 36.89 25.70
N LEU A 6 3.40 37.25 25.25
CA LEU A 6 2.43 36.35 24.64
C LEU A 6 2.89 35.82 23.28
N ASP A 7 3.49 36.65 22.42
CA ASP A 7 3.98 36.21 21.11
C ASP A 7 5.12 35.21 21.25
N LYS A 8 5.98 35.41 22.26
CA LYS A 8 7.07 34.47 22.56
C LYS A 8 6.55 33.16 23.14
N GLN A 9 5.55 33.21 24.04
CA GLN A 9 4.92 32.01 24.59
C GLN A 9 4.13 31.21 23.55
N LEU A 10 3.49 31.88 22.58
CA LEU A 10 2.80 31.23 21.46
C LEU A 10 3.78 30.58 20.48
N LYS A 11 4.90 31.23 20.20
CA LYS A 11 5.94 30.65 19.35
C LYS A 11 6.62 29.46 20.02
N ASP A 12 7.01 29.60 21.29
CA ASP A 12 7.65 28.53 22.06
C ASP A 12 6.69 27.34 22.28
N SER A 13 5.38 27.57 22.41
CA SER A 13 4.39 26.49 22.56
C SER A 13 4.08 25.77 21.25
N LEU A 14 4.14 26.48 20.12
CA LEU A 14 4.02 25.89 18.79
C LEU A 14 5.28 25.09 18.42
N GLU A 15 6.48 25.61 18.68
CA GLU A 15 7.75 24.88 18.49
C GLU A 15 7.79 23.63 19.38
N LYS A 16 7.43 23.76 20.67
CA LYS A 16 7.40 22.61 21.60
C LYS A 16 6.34 21.57 21.25
N GLY A 17 5.15 21.99 20.80
CA GLY A 17 4.12 21.07 20.33
C GLY A 17 4.50 20.34 19.04
N THR A 18 5.38 20.94 18.22
CA THR A 18 5.89 20.35 16.98
C THR A 18 7.02 19.34 17.29
N ASP A 19 7.92 19.68 18.21
CA ASP A 19 9.02 18.80 18.65
C ASP A 19 8.51 17.57 19.41
N ASP A 20 7.54 17.73 20.31
CA ASP A 20 6.96 16.62 21.07
C ASP A 20 6.22 15.65 20.11
N ALA A 21 5.48 16.17 19.12
CA ALA A 21 4.78 15.33 18.14
C ALA A 21 5.73 14.54 17.22
N MET A 22 6.93 15.06 16.94
CA MET A 22 7.98 14.33 16.22
C MET A 22 8.57 13.18 17.05
N GLN A 23 8.76 13.37 18.36
CA GLN A 23 9.26 12.30 19.23
C GLN A 23 8.31 11.11 19.31
N TYR A 24 6.99 11.37 19.37
CA TYR A 24 6.01 10.28 19.42
C TYR A 24 5.94 9.49 18.10
N LYS A 25 6.23 10.10 16.95
CA LYS A 25 6.25 9.38 15.66
C LYS A 25 7.26 8.24 15.70
N ASP A 26 8.46 8.48 16.23
CA ASP A 26 9.53 7.49 16.31
C ASP A 26 9.20 6.38 17.31
N GLU A 27 8.61 6.73 18.45
CA GLU A 27 8.12 5.77 19.44
C GLU A 27 6.97 4.91 18.89
N ILE A 28 6.06 5.51 18.14
CA ILE A 28 4.94 4.84 17.46
C ILE A 28 5.49 3.86 16.43
N TRP A 29 6.41 4.29 15.55
CA TRP A 29 7.05 3.42 14.57
C TRP A 29 7.84 2.29 15.21
N THR A 30 8.57 2.57 16.29
CA THR A 30 9.29 1.54 17.04
C THR A 30 8.32 0.51 17.60
N SER A 31 7.19 0.96 18.18
CA SER A 31 6.16 0.05 18.70
C SER A 31 5.45 -0.76 17.62
N ILE A 32 5.30 -0.21 16.41
CA ILE A 32 4.75 -0.90 15.24
C ILE A 32 5.73 -1.96 14.76
N LYS A 33 7.00 -1.60 14.57
CA LYS A 33 8.08 -2.54 14.19
C LYS A 33 8.23 -3.66 15.21
N GLU A 34 8.26 -3.32 16.49
CA GLU A 34 8.30 -4.31 17.57
C GLU A 34 7.12 -5.27 17.50
N ARG A 35 5.91 -4.78 17.22
CA ARG A 35 4.71 -5.61 17.08
C ARG A 35 4.74 -6.50 15.84
N ILE A 36 5.16 -5.97 14.69
CA ILE A 36 5.37 -6.74 13.45
C ILE A 36 6.36 -7.89 13.70
N HIS A 37 7.45 -7.64 14.41
CA HIS A 37 8.46 -8.66 14.70
C HIS A 37 8.06 -9.65 15.82
N SER A 38 7.10 -9.32 16.68
CA SER A 38 6.75 -10.13 17.86
C SER A 38 5.50 -11.00 17.68
N GLU A 39 4.77 -10.88 16.57
CA GLU A 39 3.65 -11.77 16.26
C GLU A 39 4.11 -12.98 15.41
N PRO A 40 4.00 -14.22 15.94
CA PRO A 40 4.26 -15.41 15.13
C PRO A 40 3.12 -15.62 14.12
N ALA A 41 3.49 -15.90 12.86
CA ALA A 41 2.55 -16.24 11.79
C ALA A 41 1.50 -17.26 12.27
N PRO A 42 0.19 -17.06 11.99
CA PRO A 42 -0.84 -17.97 12.45
C PRO A 42 -0.57 -19.38 11.91
N GLN A 43 -0.35 -20.32 12.83
CA GLN A 43 -0.28 -21.74 12.53
C GLN A 43 -1.62 -22.15 11.91
N LYS A 44 -1.58 -22.61 10.65
CA LYS A 44 -2.73 -23.23 9.98
C LYS A 44 -3.27 -24.36 10.86
N ALA A 45 -4.41 -24.12 11.49
CA ALA A 45 -5.14 -25.16 12.17
C ALA A 45 -5.75 -26.08 11.12
N GLU A 46 -5.09 -27.21 10.87
CA GLU A 46 -5.70 -28.39 10.28
C GLU A 46 -6.95 -28.74 11.12
N SER A 47 -8.13 -28.63 10.52
CA SER A 47 -9.34 -29.24 11.09
C SER A 47 -9.89 -30.26 10.10
N GLU A 48 -9.58 -31.51 10.41
CA GLU A 48 -10.22 -32.69 9.86
C GLU A 48 -11.68 -32.80 10.36
N ALA A 49 -12.52 -33.31 9.45
CA ALA A 49 -13.77 -34.05 9.65
C ALA A 49 -15.13 -33.28 9.68
N PRO A 50 -16.21 -33.94 9.17
CA PRO A 50 -17.28 -33.28 8.43
C PRO A 50 -18.58 -33.10 9.24
N PHE A 51 -19.27 -31.96 9.04
CA PHE A 51 -20.55 -31.69 9.70
C PHE A 51 -21.74 -31.88 8.74
N THR A 52 -22.59 -32.86 9.06
CA THR A 52 -23.90 -33.09 8.45
C THR A 52 -24.95 -32.07 8.92
N PRO A 53 -25.95 -31.66 8.11
CA PRO A 53 -26.91 -30.65 8.50
C PRO A 53 -28.08 -31.25 9.31
N ARG A 54 -28.48 -30.57 10.40
CA ARG A 54 -29.73 -30.86 11.11
C ARG A 54 -30.53 -29.58 11.35
N GLU A 55 -31.73 -29.55 10.77
CA GLU A 55 -32.73 -28.49 10.94
C GLU A 55 -33.23 -28.37 12.39
N SER A 56 -33.57 -27.14 12.83
CA SER A 56 -34.93 -26.86 13.35
C SER A 56 -35.21 -25.38 13.72
N LYS A 57 -36.36 -24.91 13.18
CA LYS A 57 -37.43 -24.09 13.80
C LYS A 57 -37.18 -22.63 14.24
N VAL A 58 -37.51 -21.74 13.30
CA VAL A 58 -38.41 -20.57 13.37
C VAL A 58 -38.89 -20.09 14.76
N ARG A 59 -38.58 -18.81 15.07
CA ARG A 59 -39.51 -17.85 15.71
C ARG A 59 -39.35 -16.46 15.08
N ARG A 60 -40.48 -15.78 14.81
CA ARG A 60 -40.61 -14.52 14.05
C ARG A 60 -40.68 -13.29 14.97
N ARG A 61 -39.88 -12.25 14.63
CA ARG A 61 -40.14 -10.78 14.56
C ARG A 61 -40.30 -9.96 15.87
N PRO A 62 -40.06 -8.61 15.88
CA PRO A 62 -40.24 -7.67 14.74
C PRO A 62 -39.14 -6.65 14.42
N ARG A 63 -39.27 -6.13 13.19
CA ARG A 63 -38.55 -5.05 12.52
C ARG A 63 -38.44 -3.77 13.37
N ARG A 64 -37.23 -3.20 13.40
CA ARG A 64 -37.03 -1.73 13.35
C ARG A 64 -36.12 -1.41 12.17
N ARG A 65 -36.55 -0.44 11.37
CA ARG A 65 -35.86 0.10 10.20
C ARG A 65 -34.73 1.01 10.69
N ALA A 66 -33.52 0.80 10.20
CA ALA A 66 -32.46 1.81 10.09
C ALA A 66 -31.76 1.48 8.76
N ALA A 67 -32.11 2.20 7.69
CA ALA A 67 -31.29 3.30 7.19
C ALA A 67 -29.90 2.78 6.84
N GLY A 68 -29.77 2.27 5.62
CA GLY A 68 -28.51 1.85 5.07
C GLY A 68 -27.56 3.04 4.99
N TRP A 69 -26.37 2.84 5.54
CA TRP A 69 -25.18 3.57 5.16
C TRP A 69 -24.29 2.51 4.54
N ILE A 70 -24.32 2.42 3.22
CA ILE A 70 -23.25 1.77 2.46
C ILE A 70 -22.11 2.79 2.55
N VAL A 71 -21.24 2.61 3.53
CA VAL A 71 -19.97 3.33 3.56
C VAL A 71 -19.03 2.50 2.69
N GLY A 72 -18.97 2.83 1.40
CA GLY A 72 -17.84 2.39 0.59
C GLY A 72 -16.61 3.13 1.09
N THR A 73 -15.71 2.45 1.78
CA THR A 73 -14.40 3.00 2.13
C THR A 73 -13.36 2.43 1.18
N ALA A 74 -13.30 2.98 -0.03
CA ALA A 74 -12.01 3.12 -0.73
C ALA A 74 -11.52 4.53 -0.39
N ALA A 75 -10.93 4.69 0.79
CA ALA A 75 -10.20 5.89 1.15
C ALA A 75 -8.72 5.57 0.94
N ALA A 76 -8.27 5.63 -0.32
CA ALA A 76 -6.85 5.68 -0.64
C ALA A 76 -6.32 7.02 -0.14
N ALA A 77 -5.85 7.04 1.10
CA ALA A 77 -5.07 8.15 1.58
C ALA A 77 -3.62 7.91 1.15
N ALA A 78 -3.18 8.61 0.11
CA ALA A 78 -1.77 8.93 -0.01
C ALA A 78 -1.39 9.76 1.22
N ILE A 79 -1.05 9.09 2.33
CA ILE A 79 -0.57 9.73 3.54
C ILE A 79 0.88 10.13 3.27
N VAL A 80 1.04 11.20 2.50
CA VAL A 80 2.17 12.09 2.75
C VAL A 80 1.89 12.66 4.15
N PHE A 81 2.83 12.48 5.09
CA PHE A 81 2.77 13.03 6.45
C PHE A 81 2.85 14.58 6.45
N ALA A 82 1.99 15.26 5.69
CA ALA A 82 1.68 16.66 5.86
C ALA A 82 0.69 16.76 7.02
N VAL A 83 1.22 16.70 8.25
CA VAL A 83 0.39 16.73 9.45
C VAL A 83 -0.29 18.10 9.56
N SER A 84 -1.54 18.18 9.10
CA SER A 84 -2.43 19.31 9.40
C SER A 84 -3.01 19.09 10.80
N PHE A 85 -2.22 19.45 11.82
CA PHE A 85 -2.61 19.35 13.22
C PHE A 85 -3.78 20.27 13.55
N GLN A 86 -5.00 19.72 13.51
CA GLN A 86 -6.12 20.27 14.28
C GLN A 86 -6.69 19.18 15.19
N THR A 87 -6.29 19.27 16.47
CA THR A 87 -6.96 18.82 17.70
C THR A 87 -7.21 17.33 17.97
N VAL A 88 -6.73 16.38 17.18
CA VAL A 88 -6.85 14.95 17.54
C VAL A 88 -5.94 14.63 18.74
N PRO A 89 -6.45 14.06 19.85
CA PRO A 89 -5.63 13.61 20.97
C PRO A 89 -4.60 12.58 20.51
N VAL A 90 -3.35 12.71 20.95
CA VAL A 90 -2.22 11.83 20.60
C VAL A 90 -2.57 10.34 20.75
N GLN A 91 -3.35 9.96 21.77
CA GLN A 91 -3.78 8.57 21.95
C GLN A 91 -4.69 8.04 20.82
N ALA A 92 -5.62 8.86 20.33
CA ALA A 92 -6.51 8.47 19.24
C ALA A 92 -5.76 8.36 17.90
N PHE A 93 -4.74 9.20 17.70
CA PHE A 93 -3.80 9.07 16.59
C PHE A 93 -3.01 7.75 16.69
N ILE A 94 -2.47 7.41 17.86
CA ILE A 94 -1.77 6.15 18.09
C ILE A 94 -2.67 4.94 17.79
N ASP A 95 -3.90 4.96 18.28
CA ASP A 95 -4.84 3.86 18.08
C ASP A 95 -5.23 3.72 16.59
N GLN A 96 -5.39 4.84 15.88
CA GLN A 96 -5.62 4.87 14.43
C GLN A 96 -4.43 4.31 13.65
N VAL A 97 -3.20 4.68 14.00
CA VAL A 97 -2.00 4.14 13.36
C VAL A 97 -1.86 2.64 13.65
N LYS A 98 -2.16 2.19 14.88
CA LYS A 98 -2.18 0.76 15.22
C LYS A 98 -3.22 -0.03 14.44
N GLU A 99 -4.36 0.57 14.13
CA GLU A 99 -5.40 -0.04 13.30
C GLU A 99 -4.95 -0.13 11.83
N TRP A 100 -4.26 0.89 11.31
CA TRP A 100 -3.69 0.87 9.96
C TRP A 100 -2.61 -0.18 9.74
N PHE A 101 -1.91 -0.59 10.81
CA PHE A 101 -0.89 -1.63 10.77
C PHE A 101 -1.32 -2.89 11.53
N ALA A 102 -2.62 -3.18 11.54
CA ALA A 102 -3.12 -4.45 12.04
C ALA A 102 -2.50 -5.60 11.21
N PRO A 103 -2.08 -6.71 11.84
CA PRO A 103 -1.43 -7.84 11.14
C PRO A 103 -2.26 -8.38 9.97
N GLU A 104 -3.58 -8.35 10.11
CA GLU A 104 -4.55 -8.70 9.08
C GLU A 104 -5.56 -7.55 8.92
N LYS A 105 -5.96 -7.31 7.67
CA LYS A 105 -6.96 -6.32 7.30
C LYS A 105 -7.95 -6.93 6.32
N THR A 106 -9.24 -6.69 6.55
CA THR A 106 -10.28 -7.02 5.58
C THR A 106 -10.31 -5.94 4.51
N VAL A 107 -10.03 -6.31 3.26
CA VAL A 107 -10.05 -5.40 2.11
C VAL A 107 -11.29 -5.70 1.28
N GLU A 108 -12.16 -4.70 1.11
CA GLU A 108 -13.28 -4.74 0.17
C GLU A 108 -12.82 -4.12 -1.15
N GLN A 109 -12.88 -4.89 -2.23
CA GLN A 109 -12.43 -4.48 -3.56
C GLN A 109 -13.48 -4.80 -4.61
N GLU A 110 -13.56 -3.98 -5.65
CA GLU A 110 -14.41 -4.26 -6.81
C GLU A 110 -13.55 -4.88 -7.91
N LEU A 111 -13.85 -6.12 -8.27
CA LEU A 111 -13.15 -6.88 -9.30
C LEU A 111 -14.15 -7.29 -10.38
N GLU A 112 -13.86 -6.93 -11.63
CA GLU A 112 -14.74 -7.20 -12.78
C GLU A 112 -16.20 -6.72 -12.56
N GLY A 113 -16.37 -5.62 -11.81
CA GLY A 113 -17.69 -5.06 -11.46
C GLY A 113 -18.45 -5.82 -10.36
N MET A 114 -17.79 -6.75 -9.67
CA MET A 114 -18.35 -7.49 -8.54
C MET A 114 -17.57 -7.18 -7.25
N PRO A 115 -18.28 -6.99 -6.12
CA PRO A 115 -17.60 -6.84 -4.84
C PRO A 115 -16.95 -8.17 -4.44
N GLU A 116 -15.67 -8.11 -4.10
CA GLU A 116 -14.87 -9.18 -3.52
C GLU A 116 -14.30 -8.69 -2.18
N THR A 117 -14.18 -9.61 -1.22
CA THR A 117 -13.53 -9.34 0.06
C THR A 117 -12.36 -10.28 0.20
N SER A 118 -11.19 -9.75 0.55
CA SER A 118 -10.00 -10.52 0.92
C SER A 118 -9.57 -10.19 2.35
N VAL A 119 -8.86 -11.13 2.97
CA VAL A 119 -8.14 -10.91 4.22
C VAL A 119 -6.68 -10.81 3.85
N ASP A 120 -6.14 -9.62 3.95
CA ASP A 120 -4.78 -9.30 3.54
C ASP A 120 -3.89 -9.24 4.78
N SER A 121 -2.66 -9.74 4.66
CA SER A 121 -1.69 -9.75 5.74
C SER A 121 -0.64 -8.66 5.54
N LEU A 122 -0.20 -8.04 6.63
CA LEU A 122 0.85 -7.02 6.61
C LEU A 122 2.22 -7.66 6.39
N HIS A 123 2.96 -7.16 5.41
CA HIS A 123 4.35 -7.53 5.14
C HIS A 123 5.26 -6.32 5.23
N GLU A 124 6.48 -6.54 5.73
CA GLU A 124 7.53 -5.53 5.86
C GLU A 124 8.63 -5.77 4.82
N GLY A 125 9.02 -4.71 4.12
CA GLY A 125 10.26 -4.63 3.35
C GLY A 125 11.28 -3.73 4.05
N ALA A 126 12.37 -3.38 3.39
CA ALA A 126 13.46 -2.61 4.03
C ALA A 126 13.00 -1.27 4.65
N ASP A 127 12.16 -0.53 3.94
CA ASP A 127 11.73 0.83 4.30
C ASP A 127 10.23 1.05 4.07
N TYR A 128 9.46 -0.02 3.98
CA TYR A 128 8.04 0.05 3.71
C TYR A 128 7.29 -1.12 4.33
N VAL A 129 5.98 -0.98 4.40
CA VAL A 129 5.06 -2.08 4.62
C VAL A 129 3.98 -2.08 3.54
N ILE A 130 3.41 -3.27 3.30
CA ILE A 130 2.39 -3.49 2.28
C ILE A 130 1.45 -4.62 2.72
N TYR A 131 0.18 -4.53 2.36
CA TYR A 131 -0.79 -5.60 2.58
C TYR A 131 -0.86 -6.54 1.38
N ILE A 132 -0.87 -7.85 1.63
CA ILE A 132 -0.88 -8.89 0.59
C ILE A 132 -1.96 -9.93 0.89
N ASP A 133 -2.79 -10.24 -0.11
CA ASP A 133 -3.67 -11.42 -0.11
C ASP A 133 -2.84 -12.71 -0.19
N GLU A 134 -2.50 -13.23 0.97
CA GLU A 134 -1.77 -14.48 1.15
C GLU A 134 -2.52 -15.71 0.63
N SER A 135 -3.80 -15.64 0.28
CA SER A 135 -4.44 -16.78 -0.39
C SER A 135 -3.93 -16.97 -1.82
N ARG A 136 -3.35 -15.93 -2.44
CA ARG A 136 -2.94 -15.90 -3.85
C ARG A 136 -1.47 -15.61 -4.06
N PHE A 137 -0.91 -14.72 -3.26
CA PHE A 137 0.46 -14.22 -3.45
C PHE A 137 1.34 -14.58 -2.28
N LYS A 138 2.65 -14.58 -2.54
CA LYS A 138 3.70 -14.66 -1.53
C LYS A 138 4.75 -13.59 -1.83
N MET A 139 5.34 -13.05 -0.78
CA MET A 139 6.51 -12.17 -0.88
C MET A 139 7.79 -12.98 -0.77
N VAL A 140 8.77 -12.68 -1.61
CA VAL A 140 10.11 -13.26 -1.63
C VAL A 140 11.11 -12.12 -1.51
N HIS A 141 11.87 -12.11 -0.42
CA HIS A 141 12.88 -11.08 -0.18
C HIS A 141 14.15 -11.34 -0.98
N GLY A 142 14.63 -10.31 -1.67
CA GLY A 142 15.93 -10.30 -2.35
C GLY A 142 16.90 -9.33 -1.67
N ALA A 143 18.14 -9.27 -2.16
CA ALA A 143 19.12 -8.31 -1.66
C ALA A 143 18.76 -6.86 -2.06
N ASP A 144 18.32 -6.67 -3.31
CA ASP A 144 18.05 -5.35 -3.89
C ASP A 144 16.59 -5.18 -4.35
N VAL A 145 15.84 -6.29 -4.45
CA VAL A 145 14.48 -6.32 -4.99
C VAL A 145 13.65 -7.32 -4.18
N ASP A 146 12.53 -6.85 -3.65
CA ASP A 146 11.49 -7.72 -3.09
C ASP A 146 10.49 -8.09 -4.19
N ARG A 147 10.07 -9.37 -4.26
CA ARG A 147 9.16 -9.86 -5.29
C ARG A 147 7.91 -10.47 -4.69
N ILE A 148 6.76 -9.95 -5.07
CA ILE A 148 5.43 -10.50 -4.79
C ILE A 148 5.01 -11.31 -6.02
N GLU A 149 4.87 -12.62 -5.86
CA GLU A 149 4.51 -13.53 -6.95
C GLU A 149 3.38 -14.48 -6.56
N LEU A 150 2.73 -15.10 -7.56
CA LEU A 150 1.69 -16.10 -7.32
C LEU A 150 2.23 -17.28 -6.50
N LYS A 151 1.45 -17.70 -5.49
CA LYS A 151 1.69 -18.95 -4.74
C LYS A 151 1.56 -20.16 -5.67
N GLU A 152 0.54 -20.15 -6.53
CA GLU A 152 0.30 -21.18 -7.53
C GLU A 152 0.51 -20.61 -8.93
N LYS A 153 1.61 -21.00 -9.58
CA LYS A 153 1.89 -20.61 -10.97
C LYS A 153 1.09 -21.49 -11.92
N PRO A 154 0.52 -20.94 -13.01
CA PRO A 154 -0.07 -21.75 -14.06
C PRO A 154 0.93 -22.80 -14.57
N THR A 155 0.49 -24.05 -14.72
CA THR A 155 1.32 -25.13 -15.26
C THR A 155 1.50 -25.04 -16.77
N ASP A 156 0.65 -24.26 -17.44
CA ASP A 156 0.67 -24.02 -18.86
C ASP A 156 1.52 -22.78 -19.18
N GLY A 157 2.58 -22.97 -19.97
CA GLY A 157 3.53 -21.92 -20.34
C GLY A 157 2.98 -20.86 -21.30
N ARG A 158 1.73 -20.99 -21.76
CA ARG A 158 1.06 -19.95 -22.55
C ARG A 158 0.72 -18.70 -21.74
N TYR A 159 0.65 -18.81 -20.42
CA TYR A 159 0.31 -17.69 -19.55
C TYR A 159 1.57 -16.88 -19.23
N PRO A 160 1.59 -15.57 -19.57
CA PRO A 160 2.68 -14.69 -19.18
C PRO A 160 2.84 -14.62 -17.66
N GLU A 161 4.06 -14.26 -17.22
CA GLU A 161 4.33 -14.12 -15.80
C GLU A 161 3.51 -12.99 -15.17
N VAL A 162 3.08 -13.23 -13.92
CA VAL A 162 2.36 -12.28 -13.09
C VAL A 162 3.13 -12.06 -11.79
N PHE A 163 3.58 -10.84 -11.54
CA PHE A 163 4.30 -10.47 -10.33
C PHE A 163 4.32 -8.95 -10.10
N MET A 164 4.68 -8.54 -8.89
CA MET A 164 5.11 -7.20 -8.53
C MET A 164 6.52 -7.27 -7.95
N GLU A 165 7.40 -6.35 -8.33
CA GLU A 165 8.75 -6.18 -7.81
C GLU A 165 8.87 -4.78 -7.20
N ILE A 166 9.49 -4.68 -6.04
CA ILE A 166 9.68 -3.44 -5.29
C ILE A 166 11.18 -3.27 -5.05
N SER A 167 11.72 -2.14 -5.49
CA SER A 167 13.12 -1.78 -5.30
C SER A 167 13.27 -0.30 -4.97
N GLN A 168 14.50 0.09 -4.60
CA GLN A 168 14.86 1.49 -4.38
C GLN A 168 16.06 1.89 -5.24
N GLU A 169 16.08 3.15 -5.66
CA GLU A 169 17.18 3.73 -6.43
C GLU A 169 17.63 5.06 -5.81
N GLY A 170 18.93 5.34 -5.89
CA GLY A 170 19.53 6.58 -5.37
C GLY A 170 19.36 7.81 -6.28
N ILE A 171 18.33 7.82 -7.14
CA ILE A 171 18.01 8.93 -8.04
C ILE A 171 16.57 9.39 -7.82
N ASP A 172 16.29 10.65 -8.14
CA ASP A 172 14.96 11.22 -7.95
C ASP A 172 13.90 10.54 -8.83
N PRO A 173 12.62 10.57 -8.41
CA PRO A 173 11.56 9.84 -9.11
C PRO A 173 11.39 10.19 -10.58
N LYS A 174 11.63 11.45 -10.96
CA LYS A 174 11.49 11.88 -12.35
C LYS A 174 12.60 11.29 -13.21
N ALA A 175 13.85 11.37 -12.75
CA ALA A 175 14.98 10.79 -13.47
C ALA A 175 14.84 9.26 -13.64
N ALA A 176 14.37 8.55 -12.60
CA ALA A 176 14.07 7.13 -12.67
C ALA A 176 12.97 6.82 -13.69
N ALA A 177 11.86 7.57 -13.67
CA ALA A 177 10.77 7.40 -14.65
C ALA A 177 11.21 7.66 -16.10
N GLU A 178 12.01 8.70 -16.35
CA GLU A 178 12.56 9.00 -17.67
C GLU A 178 13.51 7.89 -18.16
N ARG A 179 14.35 7.35 -17.27
CA ARG A 179 15.22 6.19 -17.58
C ARG A 179 14.38 4.97 -17.96
N ILE A 180 13.38 4.62 -17.14
CA ILE A 180 12.49 3.47 -17.38
C ILE A 180 11.73 3.65 -18.70
N GLN A 181 11.22 4.85 -18.98
CA GLN A 181 10.55 5.14 -20.25
C GLN A 181 11.49 4.91 -21.45
N GLY A 182 12.77 5.31 -21.32
CA GLY A 182 13.79 5.04 -22.33
C GLY A 182 14.10 3.55 -22.51
N GLU A 183 14.13 2.77 -21.43
CA GLU A 183 14.32 1.31 -21.47
C GLU A 183 13.16 0.58 -22.15
N LEU A 184 11.95 1.16 -22.09
CA LEU A 184 10.75 0.60 -22.69
C LEU A 184 10.49 1.10 -24.12
N GLN A 185 11.36 1.93 -24.70
CA GLN A 185 11.10 2.58 -26.00
C GLN A 185 10.78 1.63 -27.17
N ASP A 186 11.23 0.37 -27.09
CA ASP A 186 11.00 -0.65 -28.11
C ASP A 186 9.63 -1.35 -27.95
N TYR A 187 8.89 -1.07 -26.88
CA TYR A 187 7.53 -1.57 -26.72
C TYR A 187 6.60 -0.86 -27.72
N PRO A 188 5.65 -1.58 -28.35
CA PRO A 188 4.69 -1.00 -29.29
C PRO A 188 3.88 0.17 -28.73
N LYS A 189 3.61 0.15 -27.41
CA LYS A 189 2.88 1.20 -26.73
C LYS A 189 3.55 1.50 -25.38
N VAL A 190 3.93 2.75 -25.16
CA VAL A 190 4.51 3.27 -23.91
C VAL A 190 3.85 4.58 -23.56
N GLU A 191 3.46 4.73 -22.31
CA GLU A 191 2.84 5.93 -21.73
C GLU A 191 3.57 6.26 -20.43
N SER A 192 3.79 7.55 -20.17
CA SER A 192 4.40 8.04 -18.93
C SER A 192 3.61 9.26 -18.45
N ASN A 193 3.09 9.19 -17.23
CA ASN A 193 2.20 10.22 -16.68
C ASN A 193 2.55 10.49 -15.21
N LEU A 194 2.33 11.73 -14.78
CA LEU A 194 2.25 12.04 -13.35
C LEU A 194 0.90 11.55 -12.83
N VAL A 195 0.90 10.86 -11.70
CA VAL A 195 -0.29 10.29 -11.07
C VAL A 195 -0.36 10.70 -9.60
N GLU A 196 -1.59 10.86 -9.10
CA GLU A 196 -1.86 11.08 -7.67
C GLU A 196 -2.27 9.77 -6.97
N GLU A 197 -2.73 8.77 -7.73
CA GLU A 197 -3.19 7.47 -7.26
C GLU A 197 -2.54 6.33 -8.07
N PRO A 198 -2.32 5.14 -7.46
CA PRO A 198 -2.51 4.83 -6.03
C PRO A 198 -1.44 5.48 -5.13
N VAL A 199 -0.34 5.95 -5.73
CA VAL A 199 0.74 6.67 -5.05
C VAL A 199 1.08 7.93 -5.84
N GLN A 200 1.42 9.01 -5.14
CA GLN A 200 1.80 10.26 -5.78
C GLN A 200 3.20 10.13 -6.39
N GLY A 201 3.32 10.23 -7.71
CA GLY A 201 4.58 10.06 -8.42
C GLY A 201 4.40 9.91 -9.92
N TRP A 202 5.26 9.13 -10.53
CA TRP A 202 5.22 8.81 -11.95
C TRP A 202 4.70 7.41 -12.18
N GLU A 203 3.84 7.27 -13.17
CA GLU A 203 3.45 5.98 -13.73
C GLU A 203 4.04 5.84 -15.13
N VAL A 204 4.83 4.79 -15.36
CA VAL A 204 5.31 4.40 -16.70
C VAL A 204 4.69 3.06 -17.07
N ARG A 205 3.85 3.03 -18.10
CA ARG A 205 3.12 1.83 -18.53
C ARG A 205 3.47 1.48 -19.97
N ALA A 206 3.74 0.21 -20.22
CA ALA A 206 3.99 -0.32 -21.55
C ALA A 206 3.20 -1.59 -21.83
N ILE A 207 2.80 -1.78 -23.09
CA ILE A 207 2.18 -3.01 -23.59
C ILE A 207 3.08 -3.59 -24.69
N GLY A 208 3.58 -4.80 -24.45
CA GLY A 208 4.45 -5.53 -25.37
C GLY A 208 3.67 -6.33 -26.40
N GLY A 209 4.34 -7.31 -27.01
CA GLY A 209 3.71 -8.20 -27.99
C GLY A 209 3.15 -7.45 -29.20
N THR A 210 1.84 -7.56 -29.41
CA THR A 210 1.13 -6.92 -30.52
C THR A 210 0.63 -5.50 -30.22
N GLY A 211 0.92 -4.98 -29.02
CA GLY A 211 0.56 -3.63 -28.59
C GLY A 211 -0.88 -3.50 -28.08
N GLY A 212 -1.43 -4.57 -27.50
CA GLY A 212 -2.76 -4.60 -26.88
C GLY A 212 -3.84 -5.19 -27.78
N LYS A 213 -3.50 -6.14 -28.65
CA LYS A 213 -4.46 -6.82 -29.54
C LYS A 213 -4.67 -8.29 -29.18
N GLU A 214 -3.67 -8.91 -28.57
CA GLU A 214 -3.75 -10.30 -28.10
C GLU A 214 -3.96 -10.33 -26.59
N TRP A 215 -4.72 -11.33 -26.14
CA TRP A 215 -5.09 -11.50 -24.73
C TRP A 215 -3.86 -11.67 -23.82
N ASP A 216 -2.79 -12.28 -24.34
CA ASP A 216 -1.53 -12.57 -23.66
C ASP A 216 -0.46 -11.49 -23.89
N ASP A 217 -0.80 -10.35 -24.49
CA ASP A 217 0.14 -9.24 -24.61
C ASP A 217 0.61 -8.81 -23.20
N PRO A 218 1.93 -8.80 -22.93
CA PRO A 218 2.44 -8.46 -21.61
C PRO A 218 2.21 -6.97 -21.34
N VAL A 219 1.75 -6.68 -20.13
CA VAL A 219 1.61 -5.34 -19.59
C VAL A 219 2.65 -5.18 -18.50
N VAL A 220 3.49 -4.15 -18.63
CA VAL A 220 4.42 -3.74 -17.58
C VAL A 220 4.02 -2.34 -17.12
N ARG A 221 3.91 -2.15 -15.81
CA ARG A 221 3.56 -0.88 -15.20
C ARG A 221 4.54 -0.59 -14.09
N TYR A 222 5.15 0.59 -14.11
CA TYR A 222 6.03 1.08 -13.07
C TYR A 222 5.34 2.22 -12.33
N TYR A 223 5.35 2.17 -11.00
CA TYR A 223 5.14 3.33 -10.15
C TYR A 223 6.50 3.77 -9.60
N VAL A 224 6.82 5.05 -9.76
CA VAL A 224 8.08 5.65 -9.31
C VAL A 224 7.77 6.87 -8.45
N PHE A 225 8.16 6.82 -7.18
CA PHE A 225 7.80 7.84 -6.20
C PHE A 225 8.91 8.03 -5.17
N ASP A 226 8.86 9.14 -4.45
CA ASP A 226 9.90 9.54 -3.49
C ASP A 226 10.04 8.51 -2.36
N ASN A 227 11.27 8.17 -1.97
CA ASN A 227 11.53 7.22 -0.87
C ASN A 227 11.77 7.87 0.49
N GLY A 228 11.61 9.19 0.60
CA GLY A 228 11.88 9.98 1.81
C GLY A 228 13.36 10.19 2.11
N GLN A 229 14.27 9.70 1.27
CA GLN A 229 15.72 9.65 1.51
C GLN A 229 16.54 10.26 0.36
N GLY A 230 15.89 11.05 -0.51
CA GLY A 230 16.53 11.67 -1.67
C GLY A 230 16.70 10.73 -2.88
N GLY A 231 16.05 9.57 -2.86
CA GLY A 231 15.96 8.61 -3.96
C GLY A 231 14.51 8.30 -4.33
N SER A 232 14.29 7.15 -4.94
CA SER A 232 12.97 6.71 -5.37
C SER A 232 12.70 5.25 -5.03
N PHE A 233 11.46 4.95 -4.69
CA PHE A 233 10.90 3.61 -4.85
C PHE A 233 10.57 3.39 -6.33
N VAL A 234 10.89 2.19 -6.82
CA VAL A 234 10.49 1.71 -8.14
C VAL A 234 9.70 0.43 -7.93
N VAL A 235 8.39 0.50 -8.20
CA VAL A 235 7.49 -0.65 -8.13
C VAL A 235 7.08 -1.08 -9.53
N LYS A 236 7.59 -2.24 -9.96
CA LYS A 236 7.26 -2.85 -11.24
C LYS A 236 6.15 -3.87 -11.07
N GLN A 237 5.08 -3.74 -11.83
CA GLN A 237 4.02 -4.74 -11.97
C GLN A 237 4.11 -5.34 -13.37
N GLN A 238 4.04 -6.66 -13.45
CA GLN A 238 3.96 -7.38 -14.71
C GLN A 238 2.77 -8.34 -14.70
N TYR A 239 1.97 -8.29 -15.74
CA TYR A 239 0.83 -9.16 -16.00
C TYR A 239 0.53 -9.16 -17.50
N PHE A 240 -0.63 -9.65 -17.95
CA PHE A 240 -1.02 -9.66 -19.36
C PHE A 240 -2.36 -8.99 -19.60
N LEU A 241 -2.67 -8.63 -20.85
CA LEU A 241 -3.79 -7.75 -21.19
C LEU A 241 -5.12 -8.22 -20.59
N GLU A 242 -5.48 -9.49 -20.78
CA GLU A 242 -6.70 -10.10 -20.22
C GLU A 242 -6.72 -10.08 -18.69
N ALA A 243 -5.55 -10.17 -18.06
CA ALA A 243 -5.38 -10.14 -16.61
C ALA A 243 -5.45 -8.73 -15.99
N SER A 244 -5.67 -7.68 -16.78
CA SER A 244 -5.66 -6.29 -16.28
C SER A 244 -6.74 -6.03 -15.24
N GLU A 245 -7.95 -6.56 -15.43
CA GLU A 245 -9.09 -6.34 -14.52
C GLU A 245 -9.02 -7.22 -13.26
N GLY A 246 -8.27 -8.33 -13.31
CA GLY A 246 -8.00 -9.20 -12.17
C GLY A 246 -6.71 -8.82 -11.44
N PHE A 247 -5.56 -9.18 -12.02
CA PHE A 247 -4.25 -8.96 -11.39
C PHE A 247 -3.84 -7.49 -11.37
N GLY A 248 -4.15 -6.72 -12.43
CA GLY A 248 -3.85 -5.29 -12.46
C GLY A 248 -4.57 -4.52 -11.34
N VAL A 249 -5.84 -4.84 -11.07
CA VAL A 249 -6.60 -4.25 -9.96
C VAL A 249 -6.04 -4.68 -8.61
N ARG A 250 -5.75 -5.97 -8.41
CA ARG A 250 -5.15 -6.46 -7.15
C ARG A 250 -3.82 -5.79 -6.83
N PHE A 251 -2.93 -5.65 -7.82
CA PHE A 251 -1.67 -4.95 -7.64
C PHE A 251 -1.85 -3.45 -7.38
N ARG A 252 -2.84 -2.80 -8.02
CA ARG A 252 -3.20 -1.41 -7.70
C ARG A 252 -3.67 -1.28 -6.24
N ASN A 253 -4.49 -2.20 -5.75
CA ASN A 253 -4.99 -2.18 -4.38
C ASN A 253 -3.84 -2.40 -3.37
N MET A 254 -2.89 -3.29 -3.65
CA MET A 254 -1.67 -3.42 -2.83
C MET A 254 -0.89 -2.10 -2.75
N MET A 255 -0.85 -1.33 -3.84
CA MET A 255 -0.19 -0.02 -3.86
C MET A 255 -0.95 1.07 -3.08
N GLU A 256 -2.28 0.99 -2.99
CA GLU A 256 -3.08 1.89 -2.15
C GLU A 256 -2.77 1.71 -0.65
N GLU A 257 -2.30 0.52 -0.29
CA GLU A 257 -1.91 0.12 1.07
C GLU A 257 -0.38 0.09 1.27
N PHE A 258 0.38 0.71 0.35
CA PHE A 258 1.82 0.85 0.46
C PHE A 258 2.17 2.01 1.38
N HIS A 259 2.94 1.74 2.43
CA HIS A 259 3.32 2.76 3.41
C HIS A 259 4.84 2.79 3.61
N ILE A 260 5.44 3.97 3.42
CA ILE A 260 6.87 4.20 3.69
C ILE A 260 7.09 4.29 5.20
N THR A 261 8.01 3.49 5.73
CA THR A 261 8.36 3.45 7.17
C THR A 261 9.63 4.23 7.51
N SER A 262 10.37 4.68 6.49
CA SER A 262 11.61 5.44 6.70
C SER A 262 11.31 6.88 7.12
N ASN A 263 12.03 7.36 8.15
CA ASN A 263 11.79 8.68 8.73
C ASN A 263 12.46 9.79 7.93
N THR A 264 11.66 10.71 7.40
CA THR A 264 12.11 12.00 6.87
C THR A 264 12.59 12.91 8.01
N ASN A 265 13.82 12.73 8.49
CA ASN A 265 14.51 13.78 9.25
C ASN A 265 15.19 14.73 8.26
N THR A 266 14.41 15.52 7.54
CA THR A 266 14.94 16.71 6.86
C THR A 266 15.31 17.74 7.92
N LYS A 267 16.54 17.66 8.42
CA LYS A 267 17.22 18.82 9.00
C LYS A 267 17.42 19.83 7.86
N ASP A 268 16.57 20.85 7.83
CA ASP A 268 16.91 22.12 7.21
C ASP A 268 18.05 22.75 8.04
N ASP A 269 19.28 22.29 7.81
CA ASP A 269 20.47 23.02 8.22
C ASP A 269 20.59 24.24 7.31
N LYS A 270 19.93 25.34 7.72
CA LYS A 270 20.24 26.68 7.22
C LYS A 270 21.40 27.23 8.05
N GLU A 271 22.58 27.27 7.45
CA GLU A 271 23.64 28.23 7.81
C GLU A 271 23.28 29.66 7.38
#